data_AF-A0A069RK25-F1
#
_entry.id   AF-A0A069RK25-F1
#
_cell.length_a   1.000
_cell.length_b   1.000
_cell.length_c   1.000
_cell.angle_alpha   90.00
_cell.angle_beta   90.00
_cell.angle_gamma   90.00
#
_symmetry.space_group_name_H-M   'P 1'
#
loop_
_entity.id
_entity.type
_entity.pdbx_description
1 polymer ?
#
loop_
_entity_poly.entity_id
_entity_poly.type
_entity_poly.pdbx_seq_one_letter_code
_entity_poly.pdbx_strand_id
1 'polypeptide(L)'
;MFGEFIKSLILIIMAEMGDKTQILAMAFATKYNVKKVLMGIFIGSFLNHGLAVIFGSYVSKFMPIGIVQTIAGILFIGFALWTLRATEDEEEEGASEKYGPVATVATAFFIGELGDKTQLAAITLASDAVFPIFILMGTVTGMVITGGFGIIIGSRLGKKVPETTIKVASACIFMIFGIAKLYTAVPRQYLTGTNLAAFMGALAILIFWASKPLIAMKKAGKVSLFREKSQELYNYYHNIHEKVETICLGSGRCGKCEGDKCIIGYTKLLIKSIDDENAENLVADLDVFEKSLEKDFDREEVEKALDLTVDFLENSPHEKGNGKESEVESVNRIREVLEKLLNKKSL
;
A
#
# COMPACT_ATOMS: atom_id res chain seq x y z
N MET A 1 -11.15 23.53 -22.86
CA MET A 1 -12.26 22.77 -22.25
C MET A 1 -12.04 21.27 -22.34
N PHE A 2 -12.55 20.53 -23.34
CA PHE A 2 -12.48 19.05 -23.34
C PHE A 2 -11.04 18.49 -23.44
N GLY A 3 -10.19 19.11 -24.26
CA GLY A 3 -8.78 18.69 -24.38
C GLY A 3 -7.98 18.86 -23.08
N GLU A 4 -8.29 19.87 -22.27
CA GLU A 4 -7.65 20.09 -20.96
C GLU A 4 -8.05 19.02 -19.95
N PHE A 5 -9.34 18.67 -19.92
CA PHE A 5 -9.85 17.56 -19.09
C PHE A 5 -9.17 16.23 -19.44
N ILE A 6 -9.13 15.87 -20.73
CA ILE A 6 -8.51 14.59 -21.15
C ILE A 6 -7.01 14.59 -20.86
N LYS A 7 -6.33 15.71 -21.08
CA LYS A 7 -4.89 15.84 -20.80
C LYS A 7 -4.59 15.67 -19.31
N SER A 8 -5.34 16.33 -18.43
CA SER A 8 -5.13 16.21 -16.99
C SER A 8 -5.54 14.84 -16.47
N LEU A 9 -6.63 14.27 -16.97
CA LEU A 9 -7.09 12.92 -16.64
C LEU A 9 -6.02 11.86 -16.96
N ILE A 10 -5.54 11.83 -18.20
CA ILE A 10 -4.53 10.85 -18.63
C ILE A 10 -3.24 11.05 -17.84
N LEU A 11 -2.79 12.30 -17.64
CA LEU A 11 -1.57 12.57 -16.90
C LEU A 11 -1.65 12.04 -15.47
N ILE A 12 -2.75 12.31 -14.75
CA ILE A 12 -2.93 11.84 -13.38
C ILE A 12 -3.05 10.32 -13.33
N ILE A 13 -3.82 9.69 -14.23
CA ILE A 13 -3.91 8.23 -14.26
C ILE A 13 -2.54 7.57 -14.40
N MET A 14 -1.70 8.12 -15.28
CA MET A 14 -0.37 7.58 -15.53
C MET A 14 0.62 7.91 -14.40
N ALA A 15 0.52 9.10 -13.81
CA ALA A 15 1.33 9.51 -12.69
C ALA A 15 1.08 8.63 -11.47
N GLU A 16 -0.21 8.37 -11.18
CA GLU A 16 -0.69 7.71 -9.98
C GLU A 16 -0.75 6.19 -10.08
N MET A 17 -0.46 5.62 -11.27
CA MET A 17 -0.47 4.18 -11.44
C MET A 17 0.55 3.53 -10.50
N GLY A 18 0.10 2.54 -9.69
CA GLY A 18 0.88 1.79 -8.70
C GLY A 18 1.72 2.62 -7.75
N ASP A 19 1.18 3.75 -7.32
CA ASP A 19 1.71 4.54 -6.22
C ASP A 19 1.11 4.12 -4.86
N LYS A 20 1.68 4.66 -3.78
CA LYS A 20 1.28 4.45 -2.39
C LYS A 20 -0.19 4.73 -2.17
N THR A 21 -0.76 5.74 -2.81
CA THR A 21 -2.17 6.07 -2.55
C THR A 21 -3.10 4.98 -3.11
N GLN A 22 -2.67 4.18 -4.08
CA GLN A 22 -3.41 2.97 -4.48
C GLN A 22 -3.36 1.88 -3.41
N ILE A 23 -2.20 1.69 -2.76
CA ILE A 23 -2.04 0.74 -1.64
C ILE A 23 -2.89 1.22 -0.45
N LEU A 24 -2.83 2.50 -0.12
CA LEU A 24 -3.68 3.14 0.88
C LEU A 24 -5.19 2.99 0.56
N ALA A 25 -5.60 3.13 -0.70
CA ALA A 25 -6.97 2.89 -1.13
C ALA A 25 -7.40 1.43 -0.90
N MET A 26 -6.50 0.47 -1.19
CA MET A 26 -6.73 -0.95 -0.93
C MET A 26 -6.88 -1.20 0.58
N ALA A 27 -5.96 -0.67 1.40
CA ALA A 27 -5.98 -0.80 2.85
C ALA A 27 -7.25 -0.21 3.47
N PHE A 28 -7.74 0.92 2.98
CA PHE A 28 -9.03 1.45 3.43
C PHE A 28 -10.23 0.62 2.95
N ALA A 29 -10.14 -0.04 1.79
CA ALA A 29 -11.21 -0.88 1.27
C ALA A 29 -11.35 -2.23 2.00
N THR A 30 -10.31 -2.69 2.71
CA THR A 30 -10.42 -3.85 3.62
C THR A 30 -11.15 -3.47 4.91
N LYS A 31 -11.02 -2.22 5.35
CA LYS A 31 -11.62 -1.72 6.60
C LYS A 31 -13.01 -1.09 6.43
N TYR A 32 -13.26 -0.47 5.29
CA TYR A 32 -14.45 0.33 5.04
C TYR A 32 -15.13 0.00 3.71
N ASN A 33 -16.43 0.26 3.61
CA ASN A 33 -17.17 0.05 2.38
C ASN A 33 -16.56 0.86 1.21
N VAL A 34 -16.33 0.19 0.07
CA VAL A 34 -15.73 0.78 -1.14
C VAL A 34 -16.36 2.11 -1.56
N LYS A 35 -17.69 2.27 -1.44
CA LYS A 35 -18.35 3.55 -1.78
C LYS A 35 -17.90 4.69 -0.87
N LYS A 36 -17.72 4.42 0.43
CA LYS A 36 -17.23 5.40 1.41
C LYS A 36 -15.76 5.74 1.16
N VAL A 37 -14.96 4.74 0.78
CA VAL A 37 -13.55 4.93 0.41
C VAL A 37 -13.44 5.82 -0.83
N LEU A 38 -14.13 5.48 -1.92
CA LEU A 38 -14.13 6.30 -3.15
C LEU A 38 -14.63 7.72 -2.92
N MET A 39 -15.62 7.91 -2.03
CA MET A 39 -16.08 9.25 -1.66
C MET A 39 -15.03 10.02 -0.86
N GLY A 40 -14.28 9.34 0.02
CA GLY A 40 -13.14 9.92 0.71
C GLY A 40 -12.02 10.33 -0.26
N ILE A 41 -11.64 9.44 -1.19
CA ILE A 41 -10.66 9.73 -2.26
C ILE A 41 -11.10 10.96 -3.05
N PHE A 42 -12.36 11.00 -3.49
CA PHE A 42 -12.90 12.14 -4.22
C PHE A 42 -12.77 13.44 -3.43
N ILE A 43 -13.19 13.47 -2.16
CA ILE A 43 -13.14 14.69 -1.34
C ILE A 43 -11.68 15.12 -1.08
N GLY A 44 -10.82 14.19 -0.67
CA GLY A 44 -9.41 14.48 -0.37
C GLY A 44 -8.66 15.01 -1.59
N SER A 45 -8.80 14.32 -2.73
CA SER A 45 -8.18 14.74 -3.99
C SER A 45 -8.80 16.03 -4.55
N PHE A 46 -10.11 16.25 -4.41
CA PHE A 46 -10.75 17.51 -4.81
C PHE A 46 -10.21 18.69 -4.02
N LEU A 47 -10.04 18.54 -2.70
CA LEU A 47 -9.45 19.61 -1.88
C LEU A 47 -7.99 19.82 -2.24
N ASN A 48 -7.20 18.75 -2.36
CA ASN A 48 -5.77 18.86 -2.65
C ASN A 48 -5.50 19.45 -4.03
N HIS A 49 -6.11 18.88 -5.07
CA HIS A 49 -5.97 19.38 -6.44
C HIS A 49 -6.71 20.71 -6.63
N GLY A 50 -7.75 21.00 -5.86
CA GLY A 50 -8.40 22.30 -5.83
C GLY A 50 -7.41 23.40 -5.42
N LEU A 51 -6.67 23.19 -4.33
CA LEU A 51 -5.60 24.10 -3.91
C LEU A 51 -4.52 24.25 -4.98
N ALA A 52 -4.08 23.14 -5.56
CA ALA A 52 -3.11 23.10 -6.65
C ALA A 52 -3.54 23.94 -7.86
N VAL A 53 -4.79 23.76 -8.31
CA VAL A 53 -5.34 24.46 -9.47
C VAL A 53 -5.55 25.94 -9.18
N ILE A 54 -6.05 26.30 -8.01
CA ILE A 54 -6.18 27.71 -7.58
C ILE A 54 -4.80 28.38 -7.56
N PHE A 55 -3.82 27.72 -6.95
CA PHE A 55 -2.45 28.23 -6.86
C PHE A 55 -1.83 28.39 -8.25
N GLY A 56 -1.87 27.36 -9.10
CA GLY A 56 -1.34 27.41 -10.46
C GLY A 56 -1.98 28.50 -11.32
N SER A 57 -3.31 28.68 -11.20
CA SER A 57 -4.06 29.73 -11.90
C SER A 57 -3.72 31.15 -11.42
N TYR A 58 -3.26 31.29 -10.17
CA TYR A 58 -2.86 32.57 -9.61
C TYR A 58 -1.40 32.90 -9.95
N VAL A 59 -0.50 31.91 -9.87
CA VAL A 59 0.92 32.06 -10.20
C VAL A 59 1.12 32.58 -11.63
N SER A 60 0.32 32.12 -12.59
CA SER A 60 0.42 32.57 -13.99
C SER A 60 0.12 34.05 -14.20
N LYS A 61 -0.47 34.75 -13.22
CA LYS A 61 -0.74 36.20 -13.29
C LYS A 61 0.47 37.05 -12.91
N PHE A 62 1.36 36.52 -12.07
CA PHE A 62 2.50 37.26 -11.53
C PHE A 62 3.84 36.79 -12.09
N MET A 63 3.89 35.57 -12.62
CA MET A 63 5.10 34.98 -13.17
C MET A 63 4.98 34.83 -14.69
N PRO A 64 6.00 35.25 -15.47
CA PRO A 64 6.08 34.95 -16.89
C PRO A 64 5.94 33.45 -17.12
N ILE A 65 5.12 33.07 -18.11
CA ILE A 65 4.82 31.67 -18.42
C ILE A 65 6.09 30.84 -18.67
N GLY A 66 7.14 31.45 -19.24
CA GLY A 66 8.43 30.78 -19.46
C GLY A 66 9.12 30.35 -18.16
N ILE A 67 9.03 31.15 -17.08
CA ILE A 67 9.62 30.79 -15.78
C ILE A 67 8.83 29.62 -15.16
N VAL A 68 7.49 29.70 -15.20
CA VAL A 68 6.62 28.64 -14.68
C VAL A 68 6.86 27.33 -15.41
N GLN A 69 6.94 27.37 -16.75
CA GLN A 69 7.23 26.18 -17.56
C GLN A 69 8.65 25.63 -17.32
N THR A 70 9.64 26.50 -17.06
CA THR A 70 11.00 26.07 -16.73
C THR A 70 11.03 25.34 -15.38
N ILE A 71 10.43 25.93 -14.34
CA ILE A 71 10.36 25.31 -13.01
C ILE A 71 9.62 23.97 -13.08
N ALA A 72 8.46 23.94 -13.73
CA ALA A 72 7.68 22.72 -13.92
C ALA A 72 8.47 21.64 -14.67
N GLY A 73 9.21 22.03 -15.71
CA GLY A 73 10.07 21.14 -16.47
C GLY A 73 11.16 20.50 -15.59
N ILE A 74 11.84 21.30 -14.77
CA ILE A 74 12.85 20.82 -13.81
C ILE A 74 12.22 19.89 -12.77
N LEU A 75 11.08 20.27 -12.20
CA LEU A 75 10.39 19.46 -11.19
C LEU A 75 9.97 18.10 -11.73
N PHE A 76 9.37 18.04 -12.94
CA PHE A 76 9.00 16.77 -13.56
C PHE A 76 10.20 15.86 -13.84
N ILE A 77 11.33 16.43 -14.27
CA ILE A 77 12.58 15.65 -14.40
C ILE A 77 13.04 15.14 -13.03
N GLY A 78 12.97 16.00 -12.01
CA GLY A 78 13.28 15.65 -10.62
C GLY A 78 12.45 14.47 -10.11
N PHE A 79 11.12 14.50 -10.30
CA PHE A 79 10.22 13.41 -9.92
C PHE A 79 10.51 12.13 -10.67
N ALA A 80 10.73 12.19 -11.99
CA ALA A 80 11.10 10.99 -12.74
C ALA A 80 12.37 10.33 -12.20
N LEU A 81 13.39 11.13 -11.86
CA LEU A 81 14.63 10.62 -11.26
C LEU A 81 14.41 10.12 -9.82
N TRP A 82 13.58 10.78 -9.03
CA TRP A 82 13.20 10.34 -7.68
C TRP A 82 12.44 9.02 -7.72
N THR A 83 11.42 8.90 -8.56
CA THR A 83 10.62 7.68 -8.75
C THR A 83 11.48 6.50 -9.19
N LEU A 84 12.52 6.73 -10.00
CA LEU A 84 13.50 5.69 -10.35
C LEU A 84 14.42 5.30 -9.18
N ARG A 85 14.60 6.17 -8.19
CA ARG A 85 15.47 5.93 -7.03
C ARG A 85 14.73 5.35 -5.82
N ALA A 86 13.45 5.67 -5.65
CA ALA A 86 12.65 5.34 -4.46
C ALA A 86 12.62 3.81 -4.18
N THR A 87 13.19 3.42 -3.04
CA THR A 87 13.08 2.07 -2.46
C THR A 87 11.80 1.96 -1.62
N GLU A 88 11.38 0.74 -1.32
CA GLU A 88 10.08 0.38 -0.71
C GLU A 88 9.85 0.92 0.74
N ASP A 89 10.75 1.74 1.29
CA ASP A 89 10.82 2.08 2.72
C ASP A 89 10.10 3.38 3.11
N GLU A 90 9.10 3.81 2.35
CA GLU A 90 8.32 4.99 2.73
C GLU A 90 7.03 4.52 3.43
N GLU A 91 7.09 4.55 4.76
CA GLU A 91 6.01 4.18 5.69
C GLU A 91 4.70 4.91 5.34
N GLU A 92 3.63 4.13 5.17
CA GLU A 92 2.27 4.69 5.04
C GLU A 92 1.85 5.30 6.38
N GLU A 93 1.55 6.61 6.39
CA GLU A 93 1.00 7.29 7.55
C GLU A 93 -0.37 6.67 7.92
N GLY A 94 -0.38 5.87 8.98
CA GLY A 94 -1.61 5.30 9.55
C GLY A 94 -2.54 6.40 10.04
N ALA A 95 -3.69 6.54 9.40
CA ALA A 95 -4.70 7.53 9.80
C ALA A 95 -5.34 7.17 11.15
N SER A 96 -5.29 8.07 12.12
CA SER A 96 -5.93 7.91 13.44
C SER A 96 -7.46 7.84 13.33
N GLU A 97 -8.10 6.93 14.08
CA GLU A 97 -9.55 6.67 14.09
C GLU A 97 -10.41 7.75 14.79
N LYS A 98 -10.09 9.03 14.60
CA LYS A 98 -10.85 10.10 15.27
C LYS A 98 -12.12 10.51 14.52
N TYR A 99 -12.27 10.11 13.25
CA TYR A 99 -13.35 10.53 12.36
C TYR A 99 -14.00 9.34 11.63
N GLY A 100 -15.21 9.55 11.06
CA GLY A 100 -15.92 8.53 10.28
C GLY A 100 -15.21 8.16 8.97
N PRO A 101 -15.52 7.01 8.34
CA PRO A 101 -14.72 6.42 7.25
C PRO A 101 -14.37 7.36 6.09
N VAL A 102 -15.32 8.18 5.65
CA VAL A 102 -15.13 9.12 4.54
C VAL A 102 -14.13 10.21 4.91
N ALA A 103 -14.22 10.75 6.13
CA ALA A 103 -13.35 11.82 6.60
C ALA A 103 -11.92 11.32 6.86
N THR A 104 -11.79 10.10 7.38
CA THR A 104 -10.49 9.44 7.57
C THR A 104 -9.77 9.27 6.24
N VAL A 105 -10.45 8.68 5.24
CA VAL A 105 -9.88 8.49 3.89
C VAL A 105 -9.59 9.83 3.22
N ALA A 106 -10.51 10.81 3.29
CA ALA A 106 -10.30 12.13 2.70
C ALA A 106 -9.10 12.85 3.29
N THR A 107 -8.90 12.76 4.61
CA THR A 107 -7.75 13.38 5.29
C THR A 107 -6.44 12.70 4.88
N ALA A 108 -6.43 11.36 4.84
CA ALA A 108 -5.26 10.60 4.44
C ALA A 108 -4.85 10.90 2.99
N PHE A 109 -5.81 10.93 2.06
CA PHE A 109 -5.55 11.31 0.66
C PHE A 109 -5.17 12.78 0.52
N PHE A 110 -5.78 13.68 1.29
CA PHE A 110 -5.41 15.09 1.23
C PHE A 110 -3.96 15.30 1.70
N ILE A 111 -3.59 14.76 2.86
CA ILE A 111 -2.26 14.93 3.45
C ILE A 111 -1.20 14.16 2.66
N GLY A 112 -1.48 12.91 2.29
CA GLY A 112 -0.55 12.07 1.54
C GLY A 112 -0.21 12.61 0.15
N GLU A 113 -1.10 13.40 -0.44
CA GLU A 113 -0.90 14.04 -1.75
C GLU A 113 -0.36 15.49 -1.65
N LEU A 114 -0.12 16.01 -0.44
CA LEU A 114 0.46 17.35 -0.28
C LEU A 114 1.93 17.34 -0.70
N GLY A 115 2.26 18.17 -1.68
CA GLY A 115 3.61 18.30 -2.22
C GLY A 115 4.00 17.20 -3.20
N ASP A 116 3.09 16.30 -3.55
CA ASP A 116 3.39 15.18 -4.44
C ASP A 116 3.36 15.57 -5.93
N LYS A 117 3.89 14.66 -6.77
CA LYS A 117 4.03 14.77 -8.22
C LYS A 117 2.73 15.10 -8.95
N THR A 118 1.60 14.55 -8.50
CA THR A 118 0.24 14.79 -9.01
C THR A 118 -0.21 16.23 -8.72
N GLN A 119 0.05 16.72 -7.51
CA GLN A 119 -0.25 18.08 -7.10
C GLN A 119 0.54 19.10 -7.94
N LEU A 120 1.83 18.84 -8.16
CA LEU A 120 2.67 19.68 -9.02
C LEU A 120 2.28 19.59 -10.50
N ALA A 121 1.83 18.42 -10.96
CA ALA A 121 1.23 18.27 -12.28
C ALA A 121 -0.03 19.13 -12.42
N ALA A 122 -0.89 19.16 -11.41
CA ALA A 122 -2.10 19.98 -11.39
C ALA A 122 -1.77 21.49 -11.38
N ILE A 123 -0.80 21.94 -10.58
CA ILE A 123 -0.31 23.34 -10.58
C ILE A 123 0.18 23.72 -11.98
N THR A 124 1.03 22.88 -12.57
CA THR A 124 1.63 23.14 -13.88
C THR A 124 0.57 23.22 -14.97
N LEU A 125 -0.34 22.27 -15.02
CA LEU A 125 -1.41 22.26 -16.03
C LEU A 125 -2.36 23.45 -15.84
N ALA A 126 -2.70 23.81 -14.61
CA ALA A 126 -3.57 24.95 -14.32
C ALA A 126 -2.92 26.30 -14.70
N SER A 127 -1.60 26.43 -14.55
CA SER A 127 -0.89 27.66 -14.91
C SER A 127 -0.90 28.00 -16.41
N ASP A 128 -1.11 26.97 -17.24
CA ASP A 128 -1.11 27.04 -18.71
C ASP A 128 -2.54 26.88 -19.29
N ALA A 129 -3.53 26.69 -18.43
CA ALA A 129 -4.90 26.39 -18.83
C ALA A 129 -5.72 27.65 -19.11
N VAL A 130 -6.51 27.60 -20.17
CA VAL A 130 -7.55 28.59 -20.45
C VAL A 130 -8.78 28.32 -19.58
N PHE A 131 -9.08 27.03 -19.30
CA PHE A 131 -10.19 26.64 -18.43
C PHE A 131 -9.73 25.74 -17.27
N PRO A 132 -9.19 26.31 -16.18
CA PRO A 132 -8.62 25.55 -15.05
C PRO A 132 -9.61 24.59 -14.36
N ILE A 133 -10.91 24.88 -14.39
CA ILE A 133 -11.93 23.99 -13.83
C ILE A 133 -11.95 22.61 -14.52
N PHE A 134 -11.65 22.55 -15.82
CA PHE A 134 -11.56 21.28 -16.54
C PHE A 134 -10.28 20.51 -16.19
N ILE A 135 -9.20 21.22 -15.82
CA ILE A 135 -8.03 20.58 -15.23
C ILE A 135 -8.42 19.90 -13.93
N LEU A 136 -9.06 20.61 -13.00
CA LEU A 136 -9.51 20.07 -11.72
C LEU A 136 -10.43 18.85 -11.89
N MET A 137 -11.43 18.94 -12.75
CA MET A 137 -12.34 17.82 -13.01
C MET A 137 -11.57 16.60 -13.55
N GLY A 138 -10.62 16.80 -14.47
CA GLY A 138 -9.84 15.70 -15.02
C GLY A 138 -8.88 15.09 -14.00
N THR A 139 -8.22 15.91 -13.17
CA THR A 139 -7.30 15.39 -12.15
C THR A 139 -8.03 14.62 -11.06
N VAL A 140 -9.15 15.13 -10.54
CA VAL A 140 -9.97 14.45 -9.51
C VAL A 140 -10.58 13.17 -10.05
N THR A 141 -11.08 13.19 -11.29
CA THR A 141 -11.58 11.98 -11.95
C THR A 141 -10.47 10.94 -12.10
N GLY A 142 -9.26 11.37 -12.44
CA GLY A 142 -8.08 10.52 -12.50
C GLY A 142 -7.79 9.81 -11.17
N MET A 143 -7.77 10.56 -10.06
CA MET A 143 -7.55 10.01 -8.71
C MET A 143 -8.60 8.99 -8.29
N VAL A 144 -9.88 9.27 -8.58
CA VAL A 144 -10.96 8.33 -8.25
C VAL A 144 -10.85 7.06 -9.10
N ILE A 145 -10.49 7.18 -10.38
CA ILE A 145 -10.30 6.04 -11.28
C ILE A 145 -9.11 5.18 -10.82
N THR A 146 -7.97 5.79 -10.49
CA THR A 146 -6.78 5.06 -10.04
C THR A 146 -6.99 4.42 -8.69
N GLY A 147 -7.61 5.13 -7.73
CA GLY A 147 -8.02 4.55 -6.46
C GLY A 147 -9.00 3.39 -6.63
N GLY A 148 -9.97 3.52 -7.54
CA GLY A 148 -10.89 2.44 -7.90
C GLY A 148 -10.20 1.24 -8.53
N PHE A 149 -9.24 1.46 -9.44
CA PHE A 149 -8.40 0.39 -9.99
C PHE A 149 -7.57 -0.27 -8.90
N GLY A 150 -6.98 0.50 -7.98
CA GLY A 150 -6.28 -0.01 -6.82
C GLY A 150 -7.16 -0.98 -6.02
N ILE A 151 -8.37 -0.57 -5.67
CA ILE A 151 -9.32 -1.42 -4.93
C ILE A 151 -9.72 -2.68 -5.71
N ILE A 152 -9.99 -2.58 -7.02
CA ILE A 152 -10.37 -3.73 -7.86
C ILE A 152 -9.20 -4.70 -8.03
N ILE A 153 -7.99 -4.18 -8.22
CA ILE A 153 -6.77 -4.97 -8.36
C ILE A 153 -6.44 -5.62 -7.02
N GLY A 154 -6.51 -4.88 -5.91
CA GLY A 154 -6.29 -5.42 -4.56
C GLY A 154 -7.25 -6.57 -4.23
N SER A 155 -8.53 -6.44 -4.59
CA SER A 155 -9.55 -7.47 -4.34
C SER A 155 -9.54 -8.67 -5.31
N ARG A 156 -8.81 -8.62 -6.43
CA ARG A 156 -8.81 -9.70 -7.44
C ARG A 156 -7.44 -10.27 -7.80
N LEU A 157 -6.39 -9.46 -7.65
CA LEU A 157 -5.02 -9.82 -7.96
C LEU A 157 -4.23 -9.89 -6.66
N GLY A 158 -4.35 -11.01 -5.96
CA GLY A 158 -3.28 -11.47 -5.09
C GLY A 158 -1.95 -11.48 -5.90
N LYS A 159 -1.11 -10.48 -5.63
CA LYS A 159 0.35 -10.42 -5.90
C LYS A 159 0.84 -10.75 -7.32
N LYS A 160 0.48 -9.98 -8.37
CA LYS A 160 1.05 -10.21 -9.74
C LYS A 160 1.52 -9.01 -10.58
N VAL A 161 1.39 -7.76 -10.14
CA VAL A 161 1.94 -6.64 -10.94
C VAL A 161 3.32 -6.23 -10.39
N PRO A 162 4.41 -6.37 -11.16
CA PRO A 162 5.73 -5.96 -10.71
C PRO A 162 5.78 -4.44 -10.58
N GLU A 163 5.82 -3.96 -9.33
CA GLU A 163 5.94 -2.55 -8.91
C GLU A 163 7.01 -1.79 -9.72
N THR A 164 8.11 -2.47 -10.02
CA THR A 164 9.22 -1.98 -10.84
C THR A 164 8.79 -1.49 -12.22
N THR A 165 7.84 -2.17 -12.87
CA THR A 165 7.37 -1.81 -14.22
C THR A 165 6.54 -0.55 -14.18
N ILE A 166 5.72 -0.41 -13.14
CA ILE A 166 4.86 0.76 -12.95
C ILE A 166 5.70 2.00 -12.67
N LYS A 167 6.68 1.90 -11.75
CA LYS A 167 7.62 2.99 -11.43
C LYS A 167 8.36 3.49 -12.67
N VAL A 168 8.86 2.58 -13.51
CA VAL A 168 9.53 2.94 -14.78
C VAL A 168 8.58 3.64 -15.75
N ALA A 169 7.35 3.15 -15.90
CA ALA A 169 6.36 3.77 -16.80
C ALA A 169 6.01 5.20 -16.36
N SER A 170 5.76 5.40 -15.06
CA SER A 170 5.47 6.73 -14.48
C SER A 170 6.66 7.68 -14.68
N ALA A 171 7.88 7.24 -14.36
CA ALA A 171 9.10 8.02 -14.56
C ALA A 171 9.31 8.43 -16.03
N CYS A 172 9.05 7.54 -16.99
CA CYS A 172 9.15 7.88 -18.41
C CYS A 172 8.20 9.02 -18.81
N ILE A 173 6.99 9.03 -18.27
CA ILE A 173 5.97 10.04 -18.59
C ILE A 173 6.37 11.38 -18.01
N PHE A 174 6.74 11.43 -16.73
CA PHE A 174 7.28 12.63 -16.12
C PHE A 174 8.51 13.15 -16.85
N MET A 175 9.40 12.26 -17.32
CA MET A 175 10.54 12.66 -18.15
C MET A 175 10.10 13.34 -19.45
N ILE A 176 9.15 12.76 -20.17
CA ILE A 176 8.64 13.31 -21.44
C ILE A 176 8.02 14.70 -21.21
N PHE A 177 7.16 14.84 -20.19
CA PHE A 177 6.54 16.13 -19.86
C PHE A 177 7.56 17.17 -19.40
N GLY A 178 8.55 16.77 -18.61
CA GLY A 178 9.63 17.63 -18.16
C GLY A 178 10.47 18.17 -19.30
N ILE A 179 10.93 17.30 -20.20
CA ILE A 179 11.70 17.67 -21.39
C ILE A 179 10.86 18.55 -22.32
N ALA A 180 9.60 18.17 -22.57
CA ALA A 180 8.71 18.96 -23.43
C ALA A 180 8.51 20.39 -22.90
N LYS A 181 8.30 20.55 -21.60
CA LYS A 181 8.15 21.88 -20.97
C LYS A 181 9.44 22.69 -21.00
N LEU A 182 10.61 22.07 -20.79
CA LEU A 182 11.89 22.77 -20.95
C LEU A 182 12.14 23.21 -22.39
N TYR A 183 11.82 22.34 -23.36
CA TYR A 183 12.00 22.66 -24.77
C TYR A 183 11.13 23.86 -25.22
N THR A 184 9.91 23.97 -24.70
CA THR A 184 9.03 25.12 -25.00
C THR A 184 9.41 26.37 -24.22
N ALA A 185 9.96 26.23 -23.01
CA ALA A 185 10.28 27.36 -22.13
C ALA A 185 11.63 28.04 -22.45
N VAL A 186 12.62 27.26 -22.89
CA VAL A 186 13.98 27.76 -23.12
C VAL A 186 14.04 28.59 -24.41
N PRO A 187 14.59 29.82 -24.38
CA PRO A 187 14.75 30.64 -25.57
C PRO A 187 15.56 29.94 -26.66
N ARG A 188 15.16 30.08 -27.93
CA ARG A 188 15.79 29.40 -29.08
C ARG A 188 17.31 29.61 -29.19
N GLN A 189 17.83 30.72 -28.69
CA GLN A 189 19.27 31.01 -28.65
C GLN A 189 20.08 29.98 -27.83
N TYR A 190 19.46 29.33 -26.84
CA TYR A 190 20.11 28.30 -26.02
C TYR A 190 19.87 26.88 -26.55
N LEU A 191 18.94 26.68 -27.50
CA LEU A 191 18.66 25.40 -28.14
C LEU A 191 19.69 25.10 -29.27
N THR A 192 20.98 25.27 -28.96
CA THR A 192 22.06 24.89 -29.87
C THR A 192 22.30 23.38 -29.77
N GLY A 193 22.81 22.77 -30.85
CA GLY A 193 23.11 21.33 -30.86
C GLY A 193 24.06 20.91 -29.73
N THR A 194 25.04 21.76 -29.40
CA THR A 194 25.98 21.54 -28.30
C THR A 194 25.31 21.52 -26.94
N ASN A 195 24.44 22.51 -26.65
CA ASN A 195 23.74 22.58 -25.37
C ASN A 195 22.75 21.42 -25.21
N LEU A 196 22.06 21.04 -26.30
CA LEU A 196 21.16 19.91 -26.29
C LEU A 196 21.91 18.59 -26.05
N ALA A 197 23.05 18.39 -26.71
CA ALA A 197 23.89 17.21 -26.49
C ALA A 197 24.43 17.14 -25.06
N ALA A 198 24.89 18.28 -24.51
CA ALA A 198 25.35 18.37 -23.13
C ALA A 198 24.23 18.04 -22.13
N PHE A 199 23.02 18.60 -22.34
CA PHE A 199 21.84 18.32 -21.52
C PHE A 199 21.45 16.84 -21.56
N MET A 200 21.35 16.25 -22.77
CA MET A 200 21.00 14.83 -22.92
C MET A 200 22.07 13.91 -22.31
N GLY A 201 23.36 14.27 -22.42
CA GLY A 201 24.44 13.54 -21.77
C GLY A 201 24.36 13.58 -20.25
N ALA A 202 24.14 14.76 -19.67
CA ALA A 202 23.94 14.91 -18.23
C ALA A 202 22.70 14.15 -17.73
N LEU A 203 21.59 14.23 -18.47
CA LEU A 203 20.36 13.52 -18.15
C LEU A 203 20.53 12.00 -18.22
N ALA A 204 21.26 11.49 -19.23
CA ALA A 204 21.56 10.06 -19.32
C ALA A 204 22.40 9.56 -18.13
N ILE A 205 23.38 10.36 -17.67
CA ILE A 205 24.16 10.06 -16.47
C ILE A 205 23.27 10.01 -15.23
N LEU A 206 22.37 10.99 -15.06
CA LEU A 206 21.43 11.04 -13.93
C LEU A 206 20.46 9.87 -13.94
N ILE A 207 19.88 9.52 -15.09
CA ILE A 207 19.00 8.34 -15.24
C ILE A 207 19.77 7.06 -14.93
N PHE A 208 20.99 6.91 -15.44
CA PHE A 208 21.83 5.76 -15.15
C PHE A 208 22.11 5.63 -13.64
N TRP A 209 22.44 6.75 -12.99
CA TRP A 209 22.68 6.77 -11.54
C TRP A 209 21.42 6.47 -10.73
N ALA A 210 20.30 7.10 -11.07
CA ALA A 210 19.01 6.93 -10.39
C ALA A 210 18.43 5.51 -10.58
N SER A 211 18.67 4.86 -11.73
CA SER A 211 18.17 3.50 -12.01
C SER A 211 19.01 2.39 -11.37
N LYS A 212 20.22 2.67 -10.88
CA LYS A 212 21.06 1.68 -10.19
C LYS A 212 20.37 0.92 -9.04
N PRO A 213 19.72 1.58 -8.06
CA PRO A 213 19.02 0.86 -6.98
C PRO A 213 17.94 -0.08 -7.52
N LEU A 214 17.17 0.38 -8.50
CA LEU A 214 16.08 -0.37 -9.12
C LEU A 214 16.58 -1.60 -9.90
N ILE A 215 17.70 -1.46 -10.63
CA ILE A 215 18.39 -2.58 -11.31
C ILE A 215 19.02 -3.54 -10.31
N ALA A 216 19.62 -3.02 -9.23
CA ALA A 216 20.19 -3.83 -8.16
C ALA A 216 19.12 -4.68 -7.46
N MET A 217 17.94 -4.13 -7.19
CA MET A 217 16.79 -4.88 -6.67
C MET A 217 16.35 -6.01 -7.60
N LYS A 218 16.20 -5.71 -8.90
CA LYS A 218 15.81 -6.72 -9.91
C LYS A 218 16.87 -7.82 -10.07
N LYS A 219 18.16 -7.47 -10.04
CA LYS A 219 19.28 -8.40 -10.22
C LYS A 219 19.57 -9.23 -8.96
N ALA A 220 19.34 -8.67 -7.78
CA ALA A 220 19.49 -9.38 -6.51
C ALA A 220 18.42 -10.45 -6.31
N GLY A 221 17.39 -10.51 -7.16
CA GLY A 221 16.29 -11.48 -7.00
C GLY A 221 15.65 -11.35 -5.63
N LYS A 222 15.66 -10.14 -5.04
CA LYS A 222 14.98 -9.83 -3.78
C LYS A 222 13.48 -9.96 -4.01
N VAL A 223 13.01 -11.21 -3.98
CA VAL A 223 11.86 -11.62 -3.19
C VAL A 223 11.90 -10.70 -1.96
N SER A 224 11.02 -9.71 -1.93
CA SER A 224 11.03 -8.67 -0.90
C SER A 224 11.14 -9.34 0.48
N LEU A 225 11.81 -8.71 1.43
CA LEU A 225 11.82 -9.15 2.84
C LEU A 225 10.40 -9.56 3.28
N PHE A 226 9.40 -8.84 2.77
CA PHE A 226 7.99 -9.14 2.88
C PHE A 226 7.58 -10.52 2.34
N ARG A 227 8.03 -10.98 1.17
CA ARG A 227 7.72 -12.31 0.64
C ARG A 227 8.45 -13.43 1.37
N GLU A 228 9.67 -13.21 1.86
CA GLU A 228 10.36 -14.16 2.74
C GLU A 228 9.61 -14.32 4.07
N LYS A 229 9.26 -13.20 4.72
CA LYS A 229 8.47 -13.22 5.97
C LYS A 229 7.04 -13.73 5.78
N SER A 230 6.38 -13.39 4.66
CA SER A 230 5.09 -13.98 4.29
C SER A 230 5.18 -15.51 4.15
N GLN A 231 6.28 -16.02 3.58
CA GLN A 231 6.48 -17.46 3.39
C GLN A 231 6.74 -18.16 4.72
N GLU A 232 7.52 -17.54 5.61
CA GLU A 232 7.79 -18.04 6.96
C GLU A 232 6.48 -18.15 7.78
N LEU A 233 5.66 -17.10 7.75
CA LEU A 233 4.34 -17.08 8.39
C LEU A 233 3.38 -18.12 7.78
N TYR A 234 3.36 -18.26 6.46
CA TYR A 234 2.56 -19.27 5.77
C TYR A 234 2.98 -20.70 6.18
N ASN A 235 4.28 -20.97 6.21
CA ASN A 235 4.80 -22.27 6.63
C ASN A 235 4.44 -22.56 8.10
N TYR A 236 4.49 -21.55 8.98
CA TYR A 236 4.03 -21.68 10.36
C TYR A 236 2.55 -22.07 10.43
N TYR A 237 1.65 -21.32 9.77
CA TYR A 237 0.21 -21.61 9.81
C TYR A 237 -0.14 -22.97 9.21
N HIS A 238 0.56 -23.38 8.16
CA HIS A 238 0.41 -24.70 7.58
C HIS A 238 0.79 -25.82 8.57
N ASN A 239 1.96 -25.69 9.20
CA ASN A 239 2.47 -26.70 10.14
C ASN A 239 1.64 -26.74 11.44
N ILE A 240 1.25 -25.59 11.98
CA ILE A 240 0.44 -25.54 13.21
C ILE A 240 -0.97 -26.06 12.96
N HIS A 241 -1.54 -25.88 11.77
CA HIS A 241 -2.82 -26.49 11.40
C HIS A 241 -2.76 -28.01 11.53
N GLU A 242 -1.79 -28.66 10.88
CA GLU A 242 -1.63 -30.12 10.95
C GLU A 242 -1.46 -30.62 12.39
N LYS A 243 -0.71 -29.89 13.22
CA LYS A 243 -0.52 -30.24 14.63
C LYS A 243 -1.78 -30.05 15.47
N VAL A 244 -2.52 -28.97 15.27
CA VAL A 244 -3.78 -28.74 16.00
C VAL A 244 -4.84 -29.79 15.61
N GLU A 245 -4.76 -30.37 14.40
CA GLU A 245 -5.64 -31.48 14.02
C GLU A 245 -5.43 -32.75 14.84
N THR A 246 -4.19 -33.08 15.20
CA THR A 246 -3.84 -34.31 15.94
C THR A 246 -4.09 -34.22 17.44
N ILE A 247 -4.26 -33.02 18.00
CA ILE A 247 -4.55 -32.81 19.44
C ILE A 247 -5.89 -33.44 19.86
N CYS A 248 -6.87 -33.51 18.95
CA CYS A 248 -8.20 -34.06 19.24
C CYS A 248 -8.18 -35.60 19.22
N LEU A 249 -8.46 -36.24 20.36
CA LEU A 249 -8.49 -37.70 20.52
C LEU A 249 -9.72 -38.40 19.91
N GLY A 250 -10.61 -37.66 19.26
CA GLY A 250 -11.87 -38.16 18.69
C GLY A 250 -12.99 -38.37 19.71
N SER A 251 -14.22 -38.59 19.23
CA SER A 251 -15.43 -38.58 20.07
C SER A 251 -15.52 -39.70 21.11
N GLY A 252 -14.73 -40.76 20.95
CA GLY A 252 -14.64 -41.86 21.90
C GLY A 252 -13.78 -41.58 23.14
N ARG A 253 -12.86 -40.60 23.08
CA ARG A 253 -11.95 -40.23 24.19
C ARG A 253 -12.11 -38.77 24.63
N CYS A 254 -12.32 -37.84 23.69
CA CYS A 254 -12.53 -36.42 23.96
C CYS A 254 -14.01 -36.08 24.27
N GLY A 255 -14.93 -37.04 24.14
CA GLY A 255 -16.36 -36.84 24.37
C GLY A 255 -17.09 -36.25 23.15
N LYS A 256 -18.27 -35.66 23.37
CA LYS A 256 -19.09 -35.10 22.27
C LYS A 256 -18.37 -33.91 21.62
N CYS A 257 -18.21 -33.96 20.30
CA CYS A 257 -17.63 -32.86 19.52
C CYS A 257 -18.58 -31.64 19.54
N GLU A 258 -18.02 -30.48 19.88
CA GLU A 258 -18.75 -29.20 19.95
C GLU A 258 -18.40 -28.26 18.80
N GLY A 259 -17.63 -28.74 17.81
CA GLY A 259 -17.22 -27.94 16.67
C GLY A 259 -16.37 -26.73 17.09
N ASP A 260 -16.74 -25.57 16.57
CA ASP A 260 -16.14 -24.25 16.84
C ASP A 260 -16.28 -23.77 18.29
N LYS A 261 -17.22 -24.35 19.05
CA LYS A 261 -17.39 -24.09 20.49
C LYS A 261 -16.40 -24.86 21.37
N CYS A 262 -15.54 -25.68 20.77
CA CYS A 262 -14.43 -26.33 21.44
C CYS A 262 -13.17 -25.48 21.34
N ILE A 263 -12.31 -25.46 22.37
CA ILE A 263 -11.07 -24.68 22.32
C ILE A 263 -10.18 -25.07 21.13
N ILE A 264 -10.07 -26.36 20.81
CA ILE A 264 -9.35 -26.83 19.61
C ILE A 264 -10.07 -26.45 18.32
N GLY A 265 -11.41 -26.51 18.31
CA GLY A 265 -12.20 -26.08 17.16
C GLY A 265 -12.11 -24.57 16.90
N TYR A 266 -12.05 -23.78 17.96
CA TYR A 266 -11.80 -22.35 17.94
C TYR A 266 -10.39 -22.05 17.42
N THR A 267 -9.35 -22.75 17.90
CA THR A 267 -7.99 -22.61 17.37
C THR A 267 -7.92 -22.96 15.89
N LYS A 268 -8.60 -24.02 15.43
CA LYS A 268 -8.72 -24.34 14.00
C LYS A 268 -9.41 -23.23 13.22
N LEU A 269 -10.46 -22.64 13.79
CA LEU A 269 -11.19 -21.54 13.17
C LEU A 269 -10.32 -20.28 13.08
N LEU A 270 -9.54 -19.98 14.13
CA LEU A 270 -8.54 -18.91 14.12
C LEU A 270 -7.47 -19.10 13.05
N ILE A 271 -6.91 -20.31 12.92
CA ILE A 271 -5.91 -20.61 11.89
C ILE A 271 -6.54 -20.46 10.49
N LYS A 272 -7.77 -20.96 10.31
CA LYS A 272 -8.49 -20.87 9.03
C LYS A 272 -8.90 -19.45 8.66
N SER A 273 -9.23 -18.60 9.64
CA SER A 273 -9.57 -17.19 9.39
C SER A 273 -8.40 -16.38 8.84
N ILE A 274 -7.17 -16.86 8.98
CA ILE A 274 -5.98 -16.14 8.54
C ILE A 274 -5.72 -16.36 7.03
N ASP A 275 -6.21 -17.48 6.48
CA ASP A 275 -6.19 -17.75 5.03
C ASP A 275 -7.34 -17.06 4.27
N ASP A 276 -8.36 -16.54 4.98
CA ASP A 276 -9.56 -15.95 4.38
C ASP A 276 -9.57 -14.43 4.58
N GLU A 277 -9.32 -13.66 3.52
CA GLU A 277 -9.24 -12.18 3.54
C GLU A 277 -10.53 -11.48 4.06
N ASN A 278 -11.61 -12.23 4.32
CA ASN A 278 -12.90 -11.74 4.81
C ASN A 278 -13.23 -12.13 6.27
N ALA A 279 -12.31 -12.73 7.02
CA ALA A 279 -12.61 -13.11 8.39
C ALA A 279 -12.60 -11.88 9.32
N GLU A 280 -13.79 -11.39 9.67
CA GLU A 280 -13.98 -10.42 10.76
C GLU A 280 -13.22 -10.88 12.02
N ASN A 281 -12.56 -9.91 12.69
CA ASN A 281 -11.84 -10.07 13.96
C ASN A 281 -12.55 -11.04 14.92
N LEU A 282 -12.13 -12.30 14.91
CA LEU A 282 -12.74 -13.36 15.69
C LEU A 282 -12.19 -13.28 17.13
N VAL A 283 -12.63 -12.28 17.87
CA VAL A 283 -12.23 -12.05 19.26
C VAL A 283 -13.24 -12.76 20.16
N ALA A 284 -13.06 -14.07 20.37
CA ALA A 284 -13.76 -14.74 21.46
C ALA A 284 -12.89 -14.69 22.72
N ASP A 285 -13.46 -14.18 23.81
CA ASP A 285 -12.82 -14.23 25.13
C ASP A 285 -12.49 -15.71 25.47
N LEU A 286 -11.24 -15.98 25.84
CA LEU A 286 -10.75 -17.34 26.10
C LEU A 286 -11.54 -17.99 27.24
N ASP A 287 -12.12 -17.18 28.13
CA ASP A 287 -12.93 -17.62 29.26
C ASP A 287 -14.27 -18.26 28.82
N VAL A 288 -14.70 -18.05 27.56
CA VAL A 288 -15.88 -18.72 26.99
C VAL A 288 -15.67 -20.23 26.84
N PHE A 289 -14.42 -20.69 26.74
CA PHE A 289 -14.08 -22.08 26.46
C PHE A 289 -13.64 -22.89 27.69
N GLU A 290 -13.83 -22.38 28.92
CA GLU A 290 -13.43 -23.08 30.16
C GLU A 290 -13.94 -24.51 30.26
N LYS A 291 -15.18 -24.75 29.80
CA LYS A 291 -15.79 -26.10 29.78
C LYS A 291 -15.11 -27.04 28.79
N SER A 292 -14.57 -26.51 27.70
CA SER A 292 -13.81 -27.31 26.74
C SER A 292 -12.41 -27.67 27.23
N LEU A 293 -11.87 -26.91 28.18
CA LEU A 293 -10.60 -27.26 28.84
C LEU A 293 -10.73 -28.48 29.78
N GLU A 294 -11.94 -28.97 30.07
CA GLU A 294 -12.13 -30.20 30.88
C GLU A 294 -12.00 -31.49 30.05
N LYS A 295 -11.89 -31.38 28.73
CA LYS A 295 -11.73 -32.53 27.84
C LYS A 295 -10.30 -33.06 27.87
N ASP A 296 -10.14 -34.36 27.65
CA ASP A 296 -8.82 -34.95 27.44
C ASP A 296 -8.33 -34.69 26.00
N PHE A 297 -7.06 -34.29 25.92
CA PHE A 297 -6.33 -33.97 24.69
C PHE A 297 -5.00 -34.74 24.65
N ASP A 298 -4.43 -34.91 23.45
CA ASP A 298 -3.11 -35.50 23.30
C ASP A 298 -2.03 -34.52 23.77
N ARG A 299 -1.46 -34.77 24.96
CA ARG A 299 -0.47 -33.87 25.58
C ARG A 299 0.82 -33.76 24.76
N GLU A 300 1.28 -34.85 24.15
CA GLU A 300 2.52 -34.85 23.38
C GLU A 300 2.36 -33.98 22.13
N GLU A 301 1.19 -34.03 21.49
CA GLU A 301 0.89 -33.18 20.34
C GLU A 301 0.68 -31.71 20.73
N VAL A 302 0.13 -31.42 21.93
CA VAL A 302 0.05 -30.04 22.45
C VAL A 302 1.45 -29.47 22.71
N GLU A 303 2.36 -30.24 23.32
CA GLU A 303 3.75 -29.82 23.56
C GLU A 303 4.47 -29.52 22.22
N LYS A 304 4.36 -30.42 21.23
CA LYS A 304 4.93 -30.19 19.88
C LYS A 304 4.36 -28.95 19.18
N ALA A 305 3.06 -28.70 19.33
CA ALA A 305 2.41 -27.51 18.77
C ALA A 305 2.90 -26.23 19.46
N LEU A 306 3.10 -26.27 20.78
CA LEU A 306 3.62 -25.15 21.54
C LEU A 306 5.08 -24.84 21.17
N ASP A 307 5.93 -25.86 21.07
CA ASP A 307 7.33 -25.72 20.67
C ASP A 307 7.45 -25.04 19.30
N LEU A 308 6.65 -25.46 18.32
CA LEU A 308 6.59 -24.83 16.98
C LEU A 308 6.21 -23.34 17.07
N THR A 309 5.26 -23.01 17.94
CA THR A 309 4.75 -21.65 18.12
C THR A 309 5.78 -20.75 18.80
N VAL A 310 6.45 -21.26 19.83
CA VAL A 310 7.51 -20.54 20.55
C VAL A 310 8.72 -20.32 19.64
N ASP A 311 9.18 -21.34 18.91
CA ASP A 311 10.31 -21.24 17.98
C ASP A 311 10.05 -20.18 16.90
N PHE A 312 8.82 -20.10 16.37
CA PHE A 312 8.44 -19.05 15.44
C PHE A 312 8.50 -17.65 16.07
N LEU A 313 8.02 -17.50 17.31
CA LEU A 313 8.02 -16.22 18.03
C LEU A 313 9.43 -15.76 18.42
N GLU A 314 10.33 -16.66 18.79
CA GLU A 314 11.72 -16.34 19.15
C GLU A 314 12.56 -15.94 17.93
N ASN A 315 12.35 -16.58 16.78
CA ASN A 315 13.14 -16.35 15.57
C ASN A 315 12.59 -15.26 14.64
N SER A 316 11.37 -14.76 14.89
CA SER A 316 10.76 -13.68 14.10
C SER A 316 11.06 -12.30 14.70
N PRO A 317 11.86 -11.43 14.05
CA PRO A 317 12.17 -10.10 14.58
C PRO A 317 10.90 -9.23 14.65
N HIS A 318 10.53 -8.83 15.86
CA HIS A 318 9.43 -7.90 16.12
C HIS A 318 9.76 -6.48 15.64
N GLU A 319 9.35 -6.11 14.43
CA GLU A 319 9.26 -4.71 14.05
C GLU A 319 7.91 -4.13 14.50
N LYS A 320 7.97 -3.21 15.46
CA LYS A 320 6.83 -2.40 15.93
C LYS A 320 6.38 -1.46 14.81
N GLY A 321 5.48 -1.93 13.95
CA GLY A 321 4.81 -1.13 12.93
C GLY A 321 3.31 -1.43 12.91
N ASN A 322 2.49 -0.38 12.83
CA ASN A 322 1.04 -0.30 13.08
C ASN A 322 0.11 -1.20 12.22
N GLY A 323 0.63 -2.17 11.46
CA GLY A 323 -0.15 -3.15 10.68
C GLY A 323 0.23 -4.62 10.94
N LYS A 324 1.41 -4.91 11.49
CA LYS A 324 1.90 -6.27 11.79
C LYS A 324 1.56 -6.75 13.21
N GLU A 325 0.93 -5.89 14.00
CA GLU A 325 0.49 -6.21 15.36
C GLU A 325 -0.54 -7.35 15.37
N SER A 326 -1.45 -7.38 14.38
CA SER A 326 -2.54 -8.37 14.29
C SER A 326 -2.08 -9.81 14.00
N GLU A 327 -1.04 -10.00 13.17
CA GLU A 327 -0.54 -11.33 12.82
C GLU A 327 0.21 -11.96 14.02
N VAL A 328 1.10 -11.18 14.65
CA VAL A 328 1.83 -11.62 15.86
C VAL A 328 0.90 -11.81 17.05
N GLU A 329 -0.15 -10.99 17.17
CA GLU A 329 -1.21 -11.17 18.16
C GLU A 329 -1.96 -12.50 17.96
N SER A 330 -2.23 -12.88 16.71
CA SER A 330 -2.85 -14.16 16.38
C SER A 330 -1.97 -15.35 16.76
N VAL A 331 -0.66 -15.28 16.48
CA VAL A 331 0.31 -16.31 16.90
C VAL A 331 0.43 -16.39 18.43
N ASN A 332 0.53 -15.25 19.12
CA ASN A 332 0.56 -15.22 20.59
C ASN A 332 -0.72 -15.81 21.20
N ARG A 333 -1.88 -15.59 20.58
CA ARG A 333 -3.15 -16.17 21.03
C ARG A 333 -3.18 -17.69 20.87
N ILE A 334 -2.59 -18.22 19.79
CA ILE A 334 -2.39 -19.66 19.63
C ILE A 334 -1.49 -20.18 20.77
N ARG A 335 -0.38 -19.49 21.09
CA ARG A 335 0.49 -19.83 22.23
C ARG A 335 -0.29 -19.90 23.53
N GLU A 336 -1.06 -18.87 23.87
CA GLU A 336 -1.85 -18.80 25.11
C GLU A 336 -2.86 -19.94 25.23
N VAL A 337 -3.50 -20.33 24.12
CA VAL A 337 -4.40 -21.50 24.10
C VAL A 337 -3.64 -22.78 24.42
N LEU A 338 -2.50 -23.00 23.78
CA LEU A 338 -1.68 -24.20 23.97
C LEU A 338 -1.10 -24.28 25.40
N GLU A 339 -0.65 -23.15 25.95
CA GLU A 339 -0.21 -23.04 27.35
C GLU A 339 -1.33 -23.36 28.34
N LYS A 340 -2.54 -22.80 28.12
CA LYS A 340 -3.72 -23.11 28.95
C LYS A 340 -4.08 -24.60 28.90
N LEU A 341 -3.91 -25.26 27.75
CA LEU A 341 -4.14 -26.70 27.61
C LEU A 341 -3.13 -27.56 28.39
N LEU A 342 -1.87 -27.14 28.47
CA LEU A 342 -0.84 -27.87 29.23
C LEU A 342 -0.93 -27.64 30.75
N ASN A 343 -1.15 -26.40 31.18
CA ASN A 343 -1.08 -26.02 32.59
C ASN A 343 -2.26 -26.56 33.43
N LYS A 344 -3.40 -26.91 32.82
CA LYS A 344 -4.57 -27.38 33.57
C LYS A 344 -4.41 -28.78 34.19
N LYS A 345 -3.37 -29.55 33.83
CA LYS A 345 -3.04 -30.84 34.50
C LYS A 345 -1.98 -30.73 35.60
N SER A 346 -1.45 -29.53 35.90
CA SER A 346 -0.46 -29.33 36.97
C SER A 346 -1.03 -28.71 38.26
N LEU A 347 -2.36 -28.60 38.40
CA LEU A 347 -3.06 -28.07 39.58
C LEU A 347 -3.88 -29.17 40.26
#